data_AF-A0A665SU36-F1
#
_entry.id   AF-A0A665SU36-F1
#
_cell.length_a   1.000
_cell.length_b   1.000
_cell.length_c   1.000
_cell.angle_alpha   90.00
_cell.angle_beta   90.00
_cell.angle_gamma   90.00
#
_symmetry.space_group_name_H-M   'P 1'
#
loop_
_entity.id
_entity.type
_entity.pdbx_description
1 polymer ?
#
loop_
_entity_poly.entity_id
_entity_poly.type
_entity_poly.pdbx_seq_one_letter_code
_entity_poly.pdbx_strand_id
1 'polypeptide(L)'
;MFRLFKKSKPVKIRSYHESTKYGVAAKDLKELLKKGCSTLKLSFSGAHVCLYSDGTEVTEEFFQTLPDHTELVLLCRDQTWSGVVFDISQLLNTDRHANDLIEAAKGLLSDEQSPKRRKILTDLLLNMEDRSELESREEDENWFKGVDARFKTKSAYMKFNCESRIRGYMKDVENTTKTIQKPRVRANFLKASKRLAEMLKTARYNGCYFDRTEKKPDRLCTQEGWFTCQGSFDQDMCKSLHSINPYGSRESRIVFSTWNLDHRIEKKRTIIPALLEALENHKATDINLNYFYCQLFTRENLKLVHIVCHKKGAHNLLCDAKMIFGQASNQNKGSRKAEKRKRSLK
;
A
#
# COMPACT_ATOMS: atom_id res chain seq x y z
N MET A 1 -52.18 21.25 41.14
CA MET A 1 -51.33 21.05 39.94
C MET A 1 -50.09 20.25 40.35
N PHE A 2 -50.13 18.93 40.24
CA PHE A 2 -49.00 18.07 40.62
C PHE A 2 -47.93 18.16 39.53
N ARG A 3 -46.80 18.82 39.82
CA ARG A 3 -45.61 18.73 38.96
C ARG A 3 -45.09 17.30 39.04
N LEU A 4 -45.26 16.52 37.98
CA LEU A 4 -44.51 15.28 37.77
C LEU A 4 -43.02 15.62 37.85
N PHE A 5 -42.35 15.19 38.92
CA PHE A 5 -40.90 15.33 39.03
C PHE A 5 -40.28 14.44 37.97
N LYS A 6 -39.84 15.02 36.85
CA LYS A 6 -39.02 14.32 35.85
C LYS A 6 -37.82 13.70 36.59
N LYS A 7 -37.71 12.37 36.52
CA LYS A 7 -36.59 11.62 37.09
C LYS A 7 -35.31 12.09 36.42
N SER A 8 -34.29 12.46 37.19
CA SER A 8 -32.99 12.84 36.64
C SER A 8 -32.38 11.65 35.91
N LYS A 9 -32.01 11.83 34.65
CA LYS A 9 -31.36 10.82 33.83
C LYS A 9 -29.83 10.96 33.96
N PRO A 10 -29.12 9.92 34.39
CA PRO A 10 -27.67 9.92 34.41
C PRO A 10 -27.13 9.71 33.00
N VAL A 11 -26.21 10.56 32.55
CA VAL A 11 -25.48 10.42 31.29
C VAL A 11 -23.99 10.66 31.54
N LYS A 12 -23.14 10.28 30.58
CA LYS A 12 -21.71 10.61 30.59
C LYS A 12 -21.45 11.64 29.50
N ILE A 13 -20.80 12.74 29.83
CA ILE A 13 -20.43 13.77 28.87
C ILE A 13 -18.92 13.84 28.71
N ARG A 14 -18.45 14.13 27.50
CA ARG A 14 -17.05 14.53 27.22
C ARG A 14 -17.02 15.81 26.40
N SER A 15 -15.87 16.47 26.38
CA SER A 15 -15.64 17.57 25.44
C SER A 15 -15.25 17.03 24.07
N TYR A 16 -15.28 17.90 23.06
CA TYR A 16 -14.86 17.58 21.70
C TYR A 16 -13.40 17.10 21.62
N HIS A 17 -12.49 17.74 22.37
CA HIS A 17 -11.04 17.47 22.29
C HIS A 17 -10.52 16.45 23.31
N GLU A 18 -11.23 16.22 24.40
CA GLU A 18 -10.74 15.37 25.50
C GLU A 18 -11.50 14.04 25.57
N SER A 19 -10.78 12.96 25.84
CA SER A 19 -11.34 11.61 26.01
C SER A 19 -11.93 11.37 27.39
N THR A 20 -11.67 12.25 28.36
CA THR A 20 -12.18 12.16 29.73
C THR A 20 -13.70 12.35 29.76
N LYS A 21 -14.38 11.44 30.46
CA LYS A 21 -15.84 11.40 30.60
C LYS A 21 -16.25 11.78 32.01
N TYR A 22 -17.31 12.58 32.12
CA TYR A 22 -17.87 13.05 33.38
C TYR A 22 -19.32 12.60 33.50
N GLY A 23 -19.69 12.03 34.65
CA GLY A 23 -21.08 11.69 34.93
C GLY A 23 -21.90 12.93 35.25
N VAL A 24 -23.01 13.13 34.53
CA VAL A 24 -23.95 14.24 34.77
C VAL A 24 -25.36 13.69 34.84
N ALA A 25 -26.10 14.04 35.89
CA ALA A 25 -27.52 13.75 36.00
C ALA A 25 -28.35 15.01 35.71
N ALA A 26 -29.29 14.92 34.78
CA ALA A 26 -30.13 16.04 34.35
C ALA A 26 -31.57 15.59 34.06
N LYS A 27 -32.54 16.47 34.30
CA LYS A 27 -33.98 16.20 34.08
C LYS A 27 -34.42 16.52 32.65
N ASP A 28 -33.72 17.44 32.01
CA ASP A 28 -33.95 17.90 30.64
C ASP A 28 -32.62 18.29 29.98
N LEU A 29 -32.65 18.50 28.66
CA LEU A 29 -31.48 18.83 27.86
C LEU A 29 -30.88 20.18 28.27
N LYS A 30 -31.72 21.15 28.64
CA LYS A 30 -31.26 22.47 29.08
C LYS A 30 -30.44 22.39 30.36
N GLU A 31 -30.89 21.59 31.33
CA GLU A 31 -30.15 21.32 32.57
C GLU A 31 -28.86 20.54 32.27
N LEU A 32 -28.90 19.56 31.36
CA LEU A 32 -27.72 18.83 30.92
C LEU A 32 -26.67 19.77 30.33
N LEU A 33 -27.05 20.63 29.39
CA LEU A 33 -26.15 21.60 28.76
C LEU A 33 -25.55 22.55 29.79
N LYS A 34 -26.37 23.09 30.69
CA LYS A 34 -25.89 24.02 31.73
C LYS A 34 -24.87 23.35 32.65
N LYS A 35 -25.17 22.14 33.15
CA LYS A 35 -24.26 21.38 33.99
C LYS A 35 -23.01 20.97 33.23
N GLY A 36 -23.17 20.48 32.00
CA GLY A 36 -22.06 20.01 31.18
C GLY A 36 -21.09 21.10 30.77
N CYS A 37 -21.59 22.26 30.34
CA CYS A 37 -20.77 23.45 30.08
C CYS A 37 -19.99 23.88 31.33
N SER A 38 -20.63 23.85 32.51
CA SER A 38 -19.95 24.17 33.77
C SER A 38 -18.86 23.14 34.12
N THR A 39 -19.13 21.85 33.93
CA THR A 39 -18.17 20.76 34.22
C THR A 39 -16.96 20.83 33.29
N LEU A 40 -17.19 21.07 32.00
CA LEU A 40 -16.16 21.10 30.96
C LEU A 40 -15.56 22.49 30.74
N LYS A 41 -15.97 23.50 31.52
CA LYS A 41 -15.55 24.91 31.39
C LYS A 41 -15.74 25.48 29.97
N LEU A 42 -16.86 25.13 29.33
CA LEU A 42 -17.25 25.57 27.98
C LEU A 42 -18.34 26.65 28.02
N SER A 43 -18.43 27.45 26.95
CA SER A 43 -19.51 28.45 26.81
C SER A 43 -20.86 27.76 26.63
N PHE A 44 -21.90 28.27 27.30
CA PHE A 44 -23.28 27.81 27.10
C PHE A 44 -23.88 28.30 25.77
N SER A 45 -23.39 29.42 25.24
CA SER A 45 -23.91 29.99 23.99
C SER A 45 -23.50 29.13 22.79
N GLY A 46 -24.49 28.59 22.07
CA GLY A 46 -24.28 27.66 20.95
C GLY A 46 -23.90 26.24 21.39
N ALA A 47 -24.08 25.89 22.68
CA ALA A 47 -23.81 24.55 23.17
C ALA A 47 -24.92 23.58 22.74
N HIS A 48 -24.52 22.44 22.22
CA HIS A 48 -25.40 21.33 21.86
C HIS A 48 -24.70 20.00 22.16
N VAL A 49 -25.45 18.90 22.16
CA VAL A 49 -24.90 17.56 22.40
C VAL A 49 -25.32 16.59 21.31
N CYS A 50 -24.47 15.60 21.06
CA CYS A 50 -24.75 14.47 20.20
C CYS A 50 -24.35 13.16 20.87
N LEU A 51 -24.81 12.03 20.33
CA LEU A 51 -24.34 10.71 20.72
C LEU A 51 -22.85 10.53 20.37
N TYR A 52 -22.09 9.94 21.29
CA TYR A 52 -20.70 9.59 21.04
C TYR A 52 -20.54 8.52 19.94
N SER A 53 -21.48 7.58 19.82
CA SER A 53 -21.41 6.45 18.88
C SER A 53 -21.33 6.89 17.42
N ASP A 54 -22.22 7.80 17.02
CA ASP A 54 -22.52 8.09 15.62
C ASP A 54 -22.70 9.58 15.30
N GLY A 55 -22.69 10.46 16.32
CA GLY A 55 -22.89 11.89 16.12
C GLY A 55 -24.33 12.34 15.96
N THR A 56 -25.31 11.47 16.22
CA THR A 56 -26.74 11.86 16.20
C THR A 56 -26.99 12.98 17.19
N GLU A 57 -27.50 14.12 16.72
CA GLU A 57 -27.83 15.26 17.57
C GLU A 57 -28.93 14.90 18.57
N VAL A 58 -28.77 15.33 19.82
CA VAL A 58 -29.71 15.03 20.89
C VAL A 58 -30.66 16.21 21.09
N THR A 59 -31.91 16.00 20.66
CA THR A 59 -33.03 16.90 20.95
C THR A 59 -33.62 16.61 22.34
N GLU A 60 -34.46 17.51 22.86
CA GLU A 60 -35.12 17.31 24.16
C GLU A 60 -35.95 16.02 24.19
N GLU A 61 -36.68 15.73 23.11
CA GLU A 61 -37.49 14.50 23.00
C GLU A 61 -36.60 13.27 22.97
N PHE A 62 -35.51 13.32 22.20
CA PHE A 62 -34.59 12.20 22.10
C PHE A 62 -33.88 11.94 23.44
N PHE A 63 -33.45 12.99 24.14
CA PHE A 63 -32.80 12.90 25.45
C PHE A 63 -33.59 12.06 26.45
N GLN A 64 -34.91 12.22 26.50
CA GLN A 64 -35.78 11.49 27.43
C GLN A 64 -35.82 9.98 27.15
N THR A 65 -35.60 9.58 25.88
CA THR A 65 -35.59 8.17 25.47
C THR A 65 -34.24 7.48 25.66
N LEU A 66 -33.16 8.23 25.87
CA LEU A 66 -31.81 7.67 25.98
C LEU A 66 -31.68 6.70 27.18
N PRO A 67 -30.96 5.58 27.03
CA PRO A 67 -30.61 4.73 28.16
C PRO A 67 -29.79 5.49 29.22
N ASP A 68 -29.88 5.02 30.46
CA ASP A 68 -29.02 5.51 31.54
C ASP A 68 -27.54 5.27 31.19
N HIS A 69 -26.70 6.24 31.54
CA HIS A 69 -25.26 6.28 31.25
C HIS A 69 -24.87 6.37 29.77
N THR A 70 -25.80 6.77 28.90
CA THR A 70 -25.49 7.10 27.49
C THR A 70 -24.34 8.11 27.42
N GLU A 71 -23.42 7.87 26.50
CA GLU A 71 -22.25 8.72 26.26
C GLU A 71 -22.56 9.80 25.24
N LEU A 72 -22.35 11.05 25.64
CA LEU A 72 -22.64 12.25 24.88
C LEU A 72 -21.37 13.10 24.70
N VAL A 73 -21.29 13.78 23.57
CA VAL A 73 -20.24 14.78 23.30
C VAL A 73 -20.86 16.15 23.36
N LEU A 74 -20.29 17.03 24.19
CA LEU A 74 -20.67 18.43 24.26
C LEU A 74 -19.88 19.22 23.20
N LEU A 75 -20.64 19.87 22.31
CA LEU A 75 -20.13 20.62 21.17
C LEU A 75 -20.48 22.09 21.31
N CYS A 76 -19.62 22.97 20.80
CA CYS A 76 -19.82 24.41 20.77
C CYS A 76 -19.96 24.91 19.32
N ARG A 77 -20.95 25.78 19.07
CA ARG A 77 -21.16 26.48 17.79
C ARG A 77 -21.30 25.51 16.62
N ASP A 78 -20.40 25.58 15.65
CA ASP A 78 -20.35 24.84 14.39
C ASP A 78 -19.56 23.53 14.49
N GLN A 79 -19.10 23.15 15.68
CA GLN A 79 -18.48 21.85 15.91
C GLN A 79 -19.45 20.71 15.58
N THR A 80 -18.95 19.69 14.90
CA THR A 80 -19.70 18.48 14.54
C THR A 80 -18.92 17.25 14.99
N TRP A 81 -19.64 16.17 15.35
CA TRP A 81 -19.05 14.91 15.77
C TRP A 81 -19.37 13.82 14.74
N SER A 82 -18.35 13.10 14.27
CA SER A 82 -18.50 12.04 13.27
C SER A 82 -18.55 10.64 13.89
N GLY A 83 -18.97 10.52 15.15
CA GLY A 83 -18.94 9.27 15.88
C GLY A 83 -17.52 8.85 16.28
N VAL A 84 -17.34 7.57 16.57
CA VAL A 84 -16.04 6.97 16.94
C VAL A 84 -14.96 7.18 15.85
N VAL A 85 -15.36 7.44 14.60
CA VAL A 85 -14.44 7.79 13.50
C VAL A 85 -13.61 9.03 13.81
N PHE A 86 -14.15 9.96 14.60
CA PHE A 86 -13.41 11.14 15.05
C PHE A 86 -12.17 10.75 15.85
N ASP A 87 -12.31 9.89 16.86
CA ASP A 87 -11.19 9.47 17.70
C ASP A 87 -10.13 8.69 16.87
N ILE A 88 -10.56 7.87 15.89
CA ILE A 88 -9.63 7.21 14.95
C ILE A 88 -8.89 8.26 14.11
N SER A 89 -9.58 9.28 13.62
CA SER A 89 -8.97 10.33 12.81
C SER A 89 -7.93 11.12 13.61
N GLN A 90 -8.18 11.36 14.90
CA GLN A 90 -7.18 11.98 15.77
C GLN A 90 -5.96 11.09 15.98
N LEU A 91 -6.16 9.78 16.15
CA LEU A 91 -5.06 8.82 16.21
C LEU A 91 -4.25 8.78 14.90
N LEU A 92 -4.88 8.95 13.74
CA LEU A 92 -4.18 8.96 12.45
C LEU A 92 -3.44 10.29 12.19
N ASN A 93 -3.81 11.38 12.87
CA ASN A 93 -3.19 12.69 12.76
C ASN A 93 -2.06 12.87 13.81
N THR A 94 -1.14 11.91 13.91
CA THR A 94 -0.07 11.86 14.92
C THR A 94 1.03 12.91 14.76
N ASP A 95 1.11 13.60 13.61
CA ASP A 95 2.28 14.41 13.22
C ASP A 95 2.63 15.54 14.20
N ARG A 96 1.65 16.08 14.93
CA ARG A 96 1.88 17.21 15.84
C ARG A 96 2.61 16.82 17.13
N HIS A 97 2.57 15.54 17.54
CA HIS A 97 3.12 15.05 18.81
C HIS A 97 3.82 13.68 18.67
N ALA A 98 4.39 13.39 17.50
CA ALA A 98 4.93 12.07 17.19
C ALA A 98 5.92 11.54 18.23
N ASN A 99 6.84 12.37 18.72
CA ASN A 99 7.84 11.97 19.73
C ASN A 99 7.20 11.59 21.07
N ASP A 100 6.28 12.40 21.59
CA ASP A 100 5.60 12.12 22.86
C ASP A 100 4.75 10.84 22.76
N LEU A 101 4.11 10.63 21.59
CA LEU A 101 3.34 9.42 21.31
C LEU A 101 4.22 8.17 21.21
N ILE A 102 5.41 8.28 20.61
CA ILE A 102 6.39 7.20 20.56
C ILE A 102 6.84 6.81 21.96
N GLU A 103 7.23 7.77 22.80
CA GLU A 103 7.69 7.49 24.16
C GLU A 103 6.56 6.93 25.03
N ALA A 104 5.34 7.46 24.90
CA ALA A 104 4.17 6.89 25.57
C ALA A 104 3.89 5.45 25.12
N ALA A 105 3.96 5.17 23.82
CA ALA A 105 3.74 3.82 23.29
C ALA A 105 4.84 2.83 23.72
N LYS A 106 6.10 3.27 23.83
CA LYS A 106 7.20 2.46 24.40
C LYS A 106 6.97 2.15 25.88
N GLY A 107 6.56 3.15 26.67
CA GLY A 107 6.22 2.97 28.08
C GLY A 107 5.01 2.05 28.28
N LEU A 108 4.00 2.13 27.41
CA LEU A 108 2.89 1.17 27.44
C LEU A 108 3.36 -0.24 27.07
N LEU A 109 4.32 -0.38 26.16
CA LEU A 109 4.81 -1.68 25.70
C LEU A 109 5.67 -2.41 26.74
N SER A 110 6.42 -1.69 27.60
CA SER A 110 7.37 -2.30 28.54
C SER A 110 6.73 -3.28 29.52
N ASP A 111 5.54 -2.95 30.02
CA ASP A 111 4.83 -3.74 31.04
C ASP A 111 3.62 -4.51 30.48
N GLU A 112 3.32 -4.37 29.18
CA GLU A 112 2.13 -4.97 28.58
C GLU A 112 2.22 -6.49 28.42
N GLN A 113 1.29 -7.21 29.07
CA GLN A 113 1.25 -8.67 29.02
C GLN A 113 0.36 -9.22 27.90
N SER A 114 -0.66 -8.48 27.47
CA SER A 114 -1.59 -8.94 26.44
C SER A 114 -0.90 -9.05 25.08
N PRO A 115 -0.84 -10.24 24.46
CA PRO A 115 -0.24 -10.40 23.13
C PRO A 115 -0.89 -9.51 22.08
N LYS A 116 -2.22 -9.33 22.15
CA LYS A 116 -2.97 -8.47 21.22
C LYS A 116 -2.56 -7.01 21.38
N ARG A 117 -2.46 -6.51 22.61
CA ARG A 117 -2.11 -5.11 22.88
C ARG A 117 -0.64 -4.84 22.53
N ARG A 118 0.26 -5.76 22.85
CA ARG A 118 1.66 -5.71 22.37
C ARG A 118 1.73 -5.60 20.86
N LYS A 119 1.00 -6.43 20.11
CA LYS A 119 1.00 -6.37 18.65
C LYS A 119 0.55 -5.01 18.12
N ILE A 120 -0.55 -4.46 18.66
CA ILE A 120 -1.05 -3.14 18.27
C ILE A 120 -0.02 -2.04 18.56
N LEU A 121 0.58 -2.05 19.75
CA LEU A 121 1.60 -1.06 20.15
C LEU A 121 2.87 -1.18 19.30
N THR A 122 3.34 -2.41 19.05
CA THR A 122 4.49 -2.64 18.17
C THR A 122 4.20 -2.18 16.74
N ASP A 123 3.03 -2.48 16.19
CA ASP A 123 2.65 -2.03 14.85
C ASP A 123 2.54 -0.51 14.78
N LEU A 124 1.98 0.13 15.81
CA LEU A 124 1.91 1.58 15.90
C LEU A 124 3.33 2.19 15.93
N LEU A 125 4.20 1.70 16.81
CA LEU A 125 5.59 2.16 16.90
C LEU A 125 6.35 1.98 15.59
N LEU A 126 6.20 0.84 14.91
CA LEU A 126 6.82 0.59 13.62
C LEU A 126 6.42 1.60 12.54
N ASN A 127 5.20 2.15 12.62
CA ASN A 127 4.73 3.16 11.68
C ASN A 127 5.10 4.59 12.12
N MET A 128 5.15 4.88 13.43
CA MET A 128 5.53 6.19 13.96
C MET A 128 7.04 6.44 13.88
N GLU A 129 7.86 5.40 14.03
CA GLU A 129 9.32 5.46 13.86
C GLU A 129 9.74 5.26 12.40
N ASP A 130 8.89 5.67 11.43
CA ASP A 130 9.25 5.65 10.01
C ASP A 130 10.46 6.56 9.77
N ARG A 131 11.50 6.00 9.15
CA ARG A 131 12.73 6.71 8.78
C ARG A 131 12.92 6.71 7.28
N SER A 132 11.82 6.74 6.53
CA SER A 132 11.85 6.61 5.09
C SER A 132 12.59 7.79 4.44
N GLU A 133 12.60 8.97 5.03
CA GLU A 133 13.33 10.15 4.59
C GLU A 133 14.86 9.99 4.59
N LEU A 134 15.41 9.16 5.49
CA LEU A 134 16.85 8.85 5.52
C LEU A 134 17.20 7.94 4.34
N GLU A 135 18.25 8.27 3.58
CA GLU A 135 18.58 7.56 2.32
C GLU A 135 19.93 6.84 2.39
N SER A 136 20.92 7.44 3.04
CA SER A 136 22.28 6.90 3.09
C SER A 136 22.47 5.90 4.23
N ARG A 137 23.51 5.07 4.11
CA ARG A 137 23.90 4.12 5.17
C ARG A 137 24.41 4.83 6.40
N GLU A 138 25.05 5.97 6.20
CA GLU A 138 25.59 6.82 7.25
C GLU A 138 24.46 7.43 8.10
N GLU A 139 23.34 7.80 7.47
CA GLU A 139 22.15 8.33 8.16
C GLU A 139 21.33 7.25 8.88
N ASP A 140 21.22 6.04 8.33
CA ASP A 140 20.35 4.98 8.87
C ASP A 140 21.00 3.59 8.85
N GLU A 141 22.06 3.41 9.63
CA GLU A 141 22.80 2.13 9.70
C GLU A 141 21.88 0.94 10.07
N ASN A 142 20.88 1.17 10.92
CA ASN A 142 19.97 0.13 11.39
C ASN A 142 19.18 -0.49 10.22
N TRP A 143 18.72 0.32 9.27
CA TRP A 143 18.10 -0.19 8.05
C TRP A 143 19.04 -1.13 7.33
N PHE A 144 20.32 -0.81 7.18
CA PHE A 144 21.31 -1.60 6.43
C PHE A 144 21.86 -2.84 7.15
N LYS A 145 21.46 -3.14 8.39
CA LYS A 145 21.87 -4.39 9.06
C LYS A 145 21.49 -5.61 8.22
N GLY A 146 22.49 -6.44 7.91
CA GLY A 146 22.35 -7.62 7.04
C GLY A 146 22.40 -7.33 5.53
N VAL A 147 22.70 -6.09 5.12
CA VAL A 147 22.92 -5.72 3.71
C VAL A 147 24.40 -5.45 3.44
N ASP A 148 24.88 -6.06 2.36
CA ASP A 148 26.24 -5.94 1.84
C ASP A 148 26.75 -4.49 1.85
N ALA A 149 27.97 -4.29 2.35
CA ALA A 149 28.59 -2.99 2.57
C ALA A 149 28.79 -2.16 1.28
N ARG A 150 28.69 -2.77 0.09
CA ARG A 150 28.72 -2.08 -1.20
C ARG A 150 27.53 -1.14 -1.40
N PHE A 151 26.40 -1.40 -0.75
CA PHE A 151 25.22 -0.56 -0.86
C PHE A 151 25.30 0.60 0.12
N LYS A 152 25.45 1.81 -0.42
CA LYS A 152 25.53 3.08 0.33
C LYS A 152 24.20 3.78 0.48
N THR A 153 23.22 3.46 -0.36
CA THR A 153 21.89 4.07 -0.31
C THR A 153 20.78 3.03 -0.36
N LYS A 154 19.63 3.35 0.25
CA LYS A 154 18.46 2.47 0.29
C LYS A 154 17.98 2.19 -1.14
N SER A 155 17.95 3.22 -1.98
CA SER A 155 17.52 3.13 -3.38
C SER A 155 18.43 2.24 -4.21
N ALA A 156 19.76 2.31 -4.02
CA ALA A 156 20.69 1.43 -4.71
C ALA A 156 20.46 -0.05 -4.35
N TYR A 157 20.18 -0.36 -3.07
CA TYR A 157 19.82 -1.72 -2.66
C TYR A 157 18.48 -2.15 -3.25
N MET A 158 17.45 -1.29 -3.19
CA MET A 158 16.11 -1.62 -3.69
C MET A 158 16.10 -1.83 -5.20
N LYS A 159 16.85 -1.01 -5.94
CA LYS A 159 17.13 -1.22 -7.36
C LYS A 159 17.75 -2.59 -7.62
N PHE A 160 18.83 -2.92 -6.91
CA PHE A 160 19.49 -4.23 -7.03
C PHE A 160 18.54 -5.39 -6.68
N ASN A 161 17.67 -5.24 -5.67
CA ASN A 161 16.67 -6.24 -5.30
C ASN A 161 15.72 -6.51 -6.48
N CYS A 162 15.25 -5.47 -7.16
CA CYS A 162 14.44 -5.62 -8.37
C CYS A 162 15.22 -6.33 -9.49
N GLU A 163 16.43 -5.85 -9.80
CA GLU A 163 17.28 -6.47 -10.82
C GLU A 163 17.51 -7.96 -10.55
N SER A 164 17.71 -8.33 -9.28
CA SER A 164 17.94 -9.71 -8.86
C SER A 164 16.73 -10.60 -9.14
N ARG A 165 15.52 -10.12 -8.89
CA ARG A 165 14.27 -10.84 -9.20
C ARG A 165 14.15 -11.09 -10.71
N ILE A 166 14.39 -10.05 -11.49
CA ILE A 166 14.23 -10.08 -12.95
C ILE A 166 15.33 -10.92 -13.61
N ARG A 167 16.58 -10.89 -13.11
CA ARG A 167 17.64 -11.84 -13.48
C ARG A 167 17.26 -13.28 -13.17
N GLY A 168 16.55 -13.51 -12.06
CA GLY A 168 15.99 -14.83 -11.74
C GLY A 168 15.04 -15.35 -12.83
N TYR A 169 14.24 -14.47 -13.43
CA TYR A 169 13.35 -14.84 -14.53
C TYR A 169 14.13 -15.20 -15.79
N MET A 170 15.20 -14.46 -16.09
CA MET A 170 16.09 -14.78 -17.21
C MET A 170 16.79 -16.14 -17.00
N LYS A 171 17.21 -16.43 -15.76
CA LYS A 171 17.80 -17.72 -15.40
C LYS A 171 16.84 -18.89 -15.64
N ASP A 172 15.54 -18.70 -15.41
CA ASP A 172 14.52 -19.71 -15.73
C ASP A 172 14.45 -19.97 -17.25
N VAL A 173 14.52 -18.92 -18.08
CA VAL A 173 14.59 -19.04 -19.55
C VAL A 173 15.85 -19.79 -19.96
N GLU A 174 17.02 -19.38 -19.48
CA GLU A 174 18.31 -20.00 -19.82
C GLU A 174 18.35 -21.49 -19.45
N ASN A 175 17.82 -21.86 -18.29
CA ASN A 175 17.78 -23.24 -17.81
C ASN A 175 16.92 -24.15 -18.70
N THR A 176 15.93 -23.61 -19.41
CA THR A 176 15.09 -24.38 -20.36
C THR A 176 15.93 -24.98 -21.48
N THR A 177 17.04 -24.34 -21.86
CA THR A 177 17.95 -24.87 -22.89
C THR A 177 18.47 -26.28 -22.57
N LYS A 178 18.53 -26.66 -21.28
CA LYS A 178 19.00 -27.97 -20.82
C LYS A 178 18.01 -29.10 -21.11
N THR A 179 16.72 -28.80 -21.26
CA THR A 179 15.66 -29.79 -21.50
C THR A 179 15.38 -30.03 -22.98
N ILE A 180 15.91 -29.18 -23.86
CA ILE A 180 15.68 -29.26 -25.31
C ILE A 180 16.59 -30.33 -25.93
N GLN A 181 15.98 -31.40 -26.44
CA GLN A 181 16.70 -32.52 -27.05
C GLN A 181 17.12 -32.24 -28.50
N LYS A 182 16.26 -31.62 -29.31
CA LYS A 182 16.50 -31.36 -30.73
C LYS A 182 17.62 -30.31 -30.90
N PRO A 183 18.79 -30.63 -31.51
CA PRO A 183 19.93 -29.70 -31.57
C PRO A 183 19.62 -28.38 -32.28
N ARG A 184 18.87 -28.44 -33.39
CA ARG A 184 18.43 -27.26 -34.15
C ARG A 184 17.58 -26.31 -33.31
N VAL A 185 16.60 -26.87 -32.59
CA VAL A 185 15.70 -26.10 -31.71
C VAL A 185 16.49 -25.49 -30.55
N ARG A 186 17.39 -26.26 -29.95
CA ARG A 186 18.27 -25.80 -28.87
C ARG A 186 19.13 -24.62 -29.30
N ALA A 187 19.71 -24.66 -30.51
CA ALA A 187 20.49 -23.55 -31.05
C ALA A 187 19.63 -22.29 -31.28
N ASN A 188 18.43 -22.45 -31.83
CA ASN A 188 17.48 -21.35 -32.03
C ASN A 188 17.05 -20.73 -30.69
N PHE A 189 16.74 -21.55 -29.70
CA PHE A 189 16.36 -21.11 -28.36
C PHE A 189 17.51 -20.38 -27.66
N LEU A 190 18.74 -20.88 -27.76
CA LEU A 190 19.90 -20.20 -27.19
C LEU A 190 20.12 -18.82 -27.83
N LYS A 191 19.91 -18.68 -29.15
CA LYS A 191 19.97 -17.39 -29.85
C LYS A 191 18.88 -16.44 -29.37
N ALA A 192 17.64 -16.91 -29.20
CA ALA A 192 16.55 -16.12 -28.64
C ALA A 192 16.84 -15.68 -27.20
N SER A 193 17.31 -16.61 -26.35
CA SER A 193 17.70 -16.34 -24.96
C SER A 193 18.79 -15.26 -24.86
N LYS A 194 19.81 -15.31 -25.72
CA LYS A 194 20.86 -14.26 -25.77
C LYS A 194 20.29 -12.89 -26.12
N ARG A 195 19.41 -12.81 -27.11
CA ARG A 195 18.74 -11.55 -27.49
C ARG A 195 17.87 -11.01 -26.35
N LEU A 196 17.11 -11.86 -25.67
CA LEU A 196 16.33 -11.45 -24.49
C LEU A 196 17.24 -10.91 -23.38
N ALA A 197 18.38 -11.56 -23.12
CA ALA A 197 19.35 -11.10 -22.14
C ALA A 197 19.99 -9.75 -22.53
N GLU A 198 20.25 -9.51 -23.81
CA GLU A 198 20.74 -8.22 -24.33
C GLU A 198 19.70 -7.11 -24.15
N MET A 199 18.45 -7.36 -24.51
CA MET A 199 17.33 -6.42 -24.27
C MET A 199 17.22 -6.07 -22.77
N LEU A 200 17.38 -7.08 -21.91
CA LEU A 200 17.31 -6.90 -20.47
C LEU A 200 18.50 -6.09 -19.92
N LYS A 201 19.72 -6.31 -20.44
CA LYS A 201 20.90 -5.49 -20.12
C LYS A 201 20.69 -4.03 -20.51
N THR A 202 20.18 -3.78 -21.71
CA THR A 202 19.87 -2.42 -22.19
C THR A 202 18.86 -1.74 -21.27
N ALA A 203 17.84 -2.47 -20.81
CA ALA A 203 16.85 -1.99 -19.86
C ALA A 203 17.32 -1.99 -18.40
N ARG A 204 18.60 -2.26 -18.13
CA ARG A 204 19.18 -2.34 -16.76
C ARG A 204 18.36 -3.26 -15.84
N TYR A 205 17.92 -4.39 -16.39
CA TYR A 205 17.11 -5.40 -15.70
C TYR A 205 15.86 -4.84 -15.00
N ASN A 206 15.33 -3.72 -15.52
CA ASN A 206 14.20 -2.97 -14.98
C ASN A 206 14.32 -2.66 -13.48
N GLY A 207 15.54 -2.49 -12.99
CA GLY A 207 15.80 -2.17 -11.58
C GLY A 207 15.07 -0.91 -11.09
N CYS A 208 14.74 -0.01 -12.02
CA CYS A 208 13.99 1.21 -11.77
C CYS A 208 12.62 0.98 -11.13
N TYR A 209 12.01 -0.21 -11.28
CA TYR A 209 10.70 -0.50 -10.71
C TYR A 209 10.67 -0.33 -9.19
N PHE A 210 11.77 -0.62 -8.50
CA PHE A 210 11.85 -0.48 -7.03
C PHE A 210 12.67 0.72 -6.57
N ASP A 211 13.11 1.61 -7.48
CA ASP A 211 13.93 2.77 -7.13
C ASP A 211 13.05 4.02 -7.02
N ARG A 212 12.85 4.53 -5.80
CA ARG A 212 12.05 5.73 -5.55
C ARG A 212 12.62 7.02 -6.15
N THR A 213 13.90 7.04 -6.50
CA THR A 213 14.55 8.20 -7.14
C THR A 213 14.25 8.30 -8.64
N GLU A 214 13.79 7.20 -9.25
CA GLU A 214 13.41 7.17 -10.67
C GLU A 214 12.08 7.90 -10.90
N LYS A 215 11.84 8.38 -12.13
CA LYS A 215 10.63 9.14 -12.46
C LYS A 215 9.42 8.23 -12.65
N LYS A 216 8.21 8.77 -12.48
CA LYS A 216 7.00 8.12 -13.02
C LYS A 216 7.06 8.24 -14.57
N PRO A 217 6.66 7.20 -15.33
CA PRO A 217 5.99 5.99 -14.87
C PRO A 217 6.92 4.82 -14.51
N ASP A 218 8.23 4.97 -14.54
CA ASP A 218 9.19 3.85 -14.45
C ASP A 218 9.14 3.15 -13.09
N ARG A 219 9.16 3.89 -11.98
CA ARG A 219 9.04 3.31 -10.63
C ARG A 219 7.63 2.81 -10.30
N LEU A 220 7.54 1.77 -9.46
CA LEU A 220 6.28 1.23 -8.92
C LEU A 220 5.84 1.93 -7.63
N CYS A 221 6.75 2.58 -6.92
CA CYS A 221 6.46 3.28 -5.66
C CYS A 221 6.18 4.78 -5.85
N THR A 222 5.69 5.40 -4.78
CA THR A 222 5.67 6.87 -4.65
C THR A 222 7.09 7.43 -4.49
N GLN A 223 7.21 8.75 -4.38
CA GLN A 223 8.50 9.43 -4.22
C GLN A 223 9.13 9.12 -2.86
N GLU A 224 8.26 8.88 -1.87
CA GLU A 224 8.54 8.56 -0.49
C GLU A 224 8.87 7.06 -0.31
N GLY A 225 8.57 6.23 -1.32
CA GLY A 225 8.89 4.80 -1.32
C GLY A 225 7.71 3.86 -1.05
N TRP A 226 6.47 4.37 -1.00
CA TRP A 226 5.28 3.54 -0.79
C TRP A 226 4.95 2.69 -2.02
N PHE A 227 4.91 1.37 -1.85
CA PHE A 227 4.40 0.42 -2.83
C PHE A 227 2.96 0.05 -2.49
N THR A 228 2.12 -0.08 -3.51
CA THR A 228 0.74 -0.53 -3.38
C THR A 228 0.55 -1.85 -4.12
N CYS A 229 -0.12 -2.81 -3.48
CA CYS A 229 -0.45 -4.08 -4.10
C CYS A 229 -1.41 -3.85 -5.28
N GLN A 230 -1.07 -4.43 -6.43
CA GLN A 230 -1.85 -4.29 -7.64
C GLN A 230 -3.03 -5.29 -7.72
N GLY A 231 -3.22 -6.12 -6.68
CA GLY A 231 -4.22 -7.19 -6.65
C GLY A 231 -3.77 -8.44 -7.41
N SER A 232 -4.46 -9.56 -7.22
CA SER A 232 -4.15 -10.84 -7.90
C SER A 232 -4.20 -10.71 -9.42
N PHE A 233 -3.69 -11.71 -10.15
CA PHE A 233 -3.58 -11.67 -11.61
C PHE A 233 -4.92 -11.41 -12.35
N ASP A 234 -6.03 -11.78 -11.71
CA ASP A 234 -7.42 -11.73 -12.17
C ASP A 234 -8.24 -10.56 -11.58
N GLN A 235 -7.59 -9.62 -10.89
CA GLN A 235 -8.24 -8.44 -10.32
C GLN A 235 -7.59 -7.16 -10.85
N ASP A 236 -8.35 -6.08 -10.95
CA ASP A 236 -7.79 -4.77 -11.37
C ASP A 236 -7.05 -4.07 -10.23
N MET A 237 -7.46 -4.32 -8.99
CA MET A 237 -6.87 -3.70 -7.80
C MET A 237 -6.94 -4.59 -6.56
N CYS A 238 -6.09 -4.31 -5.57
CA CYS A 238 -6.10 -5.02 -4.30
C CYS A 238 -7.26 -4.55 -3.41
N LYS A 239 -8.25 -5.42 -3.17
CA LYS A 239 -9.41 -5.10 -2.31
C LYS A 239 -9.04 -4.83 -0.85
N SER A 240 -7.95 -5.43 -0.37
CA SER A 240 -7.43 -5.23 0.99
C SER A 240 -6.51 -4.01 1.12
N LEU A 241 -6.27 -3.28 0.03
CA LEU A 241 -5.45 -2.06 0.01
C LEU A 241 -4.05 -2.24 0.62
N HIS A 242 -3.44 -3.43 0.46
CA HIS A 242 -2.12 -3.69 1.01
C HIS A 242 -1.10 -2.69 0.46
N SER A 243 -0.35 -2.07 1.36
CA SER A 243 0.75 -1.16 1.07
C SER A 243 1.95 -1.47 1.94
N ILE A 244 3.13 -0.99 1.55
CA ILE A 244 4.36 -1.11 2.32
C ILE A 244 5.37 -0.05 1.88
N ASN A 245 6.13 0.48 2.84
CA ASN A 245 7.31 1.29 2.57
C ASN A 245 8.59 0.55 3.00
N PRO A 246 9.27 -0.19 2.11
CA PRO A 246 10.50 -0.91 2.44
C PRO A 246 11.68 0.02 2.75
N TYR A 247 11.56 1.33 2.49
CA TYR A 247 12.57 2.32 2.83
C TYR A 247 12.49 2.76 4.30
N GLY A 248 11.36 2.53 4.96
CA GLY A 248 11.10 3.05 6.29
C GLY A 248 11.83 2.35 7.43
N SER A 249 12.00 1.03 7.32
CA SER A 249 12.62 0.24 8.38
C SER A 249 13.26 -1.05 7.87
N ARG A 250 14.16 -1.62 8.67
CA ARG A 250 14.75 -2.95 8.41
C ARG A 250 13.69 -4.03 8.28
N GLU A 251 12.66 -3.99 9.14
CA GLU A 251 11.57 -4.96 9.14
C GLU A 251 10.74 -4.86 7.86
N SER A 252 10.30 -3.65 7.49
CA SER A 252 9.56 -3.42 6.24
C SER A 252 10.35 -3.85 5.01
N ARG A 253 11.67 -3.61 4.98
CA ARG A 253 12.55 -4.10 3.92
C ARG A 253 12.57 -5.64 3.84
N ILE A 254 12.62 -6.32 4.99
CA ILE A 254 12.59 -7.79 5.04
C ILE A 254 11.22 -8.31 4.60
N VAL A 255 10.13 -7.74 5.11
CA VAL A 255 8.75 -8.13 4.72
C VAL A 255 8.54 -7.96 3.22
N PHE A 256 9.13 -6.94 2.60
CA PHE A 256 9.04 -6.74 1.14
C PHE A 256 9.68 -7.88 0.31
N SER A 257 10.53 -8.72 0.90
CA SER A 257 11.01 -9.94 0.24
C SER A 257 9.88 -10.96 -0.01
N THR A 258 8.78 -10.89 0.76
CA THR A 258 7.61 -11.75 0.59
C THR A 258 6.67 -11.26 -0.51
N TRP A 259 6.77 -10.00 -0.91
CA TRP A 259 6.02 -9.43 -2.03
C TRP A 259 6.56 -9.98 -3.34
N ASN A 260 5.69 -10.24 -4.31
CA ASN A 260 6.06 -10.87 -5.58
C ASN A 260 5.82 -9.93 -6.77
N LEU A 261 6.70 -10.01 -7.77
CA LEU A 261 6.39 -9.54 -9.12
C LEU A 261 5.80 -10.73 -9.89
N ASP A 262 4.51 -10.94 -9.72
CA ASP A 262 3.76 -12.07 -10.23
C ASP A 262 3.44 -11.91 -11.72
N HIS A 263 3.58 -12.97 -12.49
CA HIS A 263 3.29 -12.98 -13.93
C HIS A 263 1.82 -13.32 -14.14
N ARG A 264 1.04 -12.43 -14.77
CA ARG A 264 -0.37 -12.74 -15.09
C ARG A 264 -0.46 -13.95 -16.01
N ILE A 265 0.18 -13.90 -17.17
CA ILE A 265 0.45 -15.08 -18.00
C ILE A 265 1.71 -15.75 -17.45
N GLU A 266 1.57 -16.96 -16.92
CA GLU A 266 2.61 -17.62 -16.14
C GLU A 266 3.87 -17.91 -16.97
N LYS A 267 5.03 -17.48 -16.46
CA LYS A 267 6.32 -17.65 -17.16
C LYS A 267 6.66 -19.11 -17.46
N LYS A 268 6.56 -20.01 -16.47
CA LYS A 268 7.01 -21.42 -16.57
C LYS A 268 5.95 -22.32 -17.17
N ARG A 269 4.68 -22.03 -16.92
CA ARG A 269 3.55 -22.84 -17.41
C ARG A 269 3.11 -22.46 -18.83
N THR A 270 3.28 -21.19 -19.22
CA THR A 270 2.75 -20.70 -20.50
C THR A 270 3.81 -20.04 -21.37
N ILE A 271 4.50 -18.99 -20.90
CA ILE A 271 5.31 -18.13 -21.79
C ILE A 271 6.53 -18.87 -22.36
N ILE A 272 7.30 -19.54 -21.51
CA ILE A 272 8.50 -20.28 -21.92
C ILE A 272 8.12 -21.47 -22.84
N PRO A 273 7.12 -22.31 -22.51
CA PRO A 273 6.62 -23.33 -23.43
C PRO A 273 6.16 -22.77 -24.79
N ALA A 274 5.42 -21.65 -24.80
CA ALA A 274 4.96 -21.03 -26.05
C ALA A 274 6.12 -20.53 -26.92
N LEU A 275 7.18 -19.98 -26.32
CA LEU A 275 8.38 -19.59 -27.05
C LEU A 275 9.09 -20.80 -27.66
N LEU A 276 9.19 -21.90 -26.89
CA LEU A 276 9.80 -23.14 -27.36
C LEU A 276 9.02 -23.71 -28.54
N GLU A 277 7.70 -23.86 -28.40
CA GLU A 277 6.82 -24.36 -29.46
C GLU A 277 6.90 -23.51 -30.73
N ALA A 278 6.93 -22.17 -30.60
CA ALA A 278 7.09 -21.28 -31.73
C ALA A 278 8.44 -21.50 -32.46
N LEU A 279 9.53 -21.71 -31.71
CA LEU A 279 10.87 -21.98 -32.27
C LEU A 279 11.04 -23.39 -32.84
N GLU A 280 10.18 -24.34 -32.44
CA GLU A 280 10.11 -25.68 -33.04
C GLU A 280 9.44 -25.66 -34.41
N ASN A 281 8.35 -24.89 -34.54
CA ASN A 281 7.46 -24.97 -35.70
C ASN A 281 7.67 -23.85 -36.73
N HIS A 282 8.34 -22.75 -36.36
CA HIS A 282 8.51 -21.58 -37.21
C HIS A 282 9.97 -21.11 -37.32
N LYS A 283 10.27 -20.27 -38.31
CA LYS A 283 11.59 -19.65 -38.43
C LYS A 283 11.75 -18.60 -37.33
N ALA A 284 12.93 -18.52 -36.74
CA ALA A 284 13.23 -17.55 -35.68
C ALA A 284 13.08 -16.07 -36.11
N THR A 285 13.03 -15.78 -37.41
CA THR A 285 12.75 -14.45 -37.97
C THR A 285 11.29 -14.05 -37.87
N ASP A 286 10.40 -15.03 -37.79
CA ASP A 286 8.95 -14.83 -37.84
C ASP A 286 8.37 -14.67 -36.42
N ILE A 287 9.21 -14.90 -35.40
CA ILE A 287 8.84 -14.86 -33.99
C ILE A 287 9.11 -13.47 -33.42
N ASN A 288 8.08 -12.86 -32.86
CA ASN A 288 8.16 -11.58 -32.18
C ASN A 288 8.79 -11.73 -30.78
N LEU A 289 10.12 -11.71 -30.71
CA LEU A 289 10.83 -11.76 -29.42
C LEU A 289 10.50 -10.58 -28.50
N ASN A 290 10.08 -9.44 -29.04
CA ASN A 290 9.66 -8.31 -28.21
C ASN A 290 8.40 -8.63 -27.41
N TYR A 291 7.46 -9.37 -27.99
CA TYR A 291 6.29 -9.86 -27.24
C TYR A 291 6.72 -10.71 -26.04
N PHE A 292 7.57 -11.72 -26.25
CA PHE A 292 8.07 -12.56 -25.17
C PHE A 292 8.86 -11.77 -24.12
N TYR A 293 9.67 -10.79 -24.55
CA TYR A 293 10.35 -9.88 -23.63
C TYR A 293 9.37 -9.14 -22.71
N CYS A 294 8.32 -8.54 -23.28
CA CYS A 294 7.28 -7.86 -22.51
C CYS A 294 6.59 -8.81 -21.53
N GLN A 295 6.21 -10.01 -21.99
CA GLN A 295 5.55 -10.99 -21.14
C GLN A 295 6.44 -11.51 -20.00
N LEU A 296 7.76 -11.62 -20.21
CA LEU A 296 8.68 -12.17 -19.22
C LEU A 296 9.21 -11.15 -18.21
N PHE A 297 9.44 -9.90 -18.63
CA PHE A 297 10.29 -8.99 -17.86
C PHE A 297 9.66 -7.63 -17.55
N THR A 298 8.51 -7.29 -18.13
CA THR A 298 7.92 -5.95 -18.00
C THR A 298 6.58 -5.96 -17.26
N ARG A 299 6.17 -4.76 -16.84
CA ARG A 299 4.88 -4.51 -16.19
C ARG A 299 3.66 -4.70 -17.09
N GLU A 300 3.84 -5.04 -18.37
CA GLU A 300 2.73 -5.47 -19.22
C GLU A 300 2.11 -6.78 -18.70
N ASN A 301 2.94 -7.63 -18.09
CA ASN A 301 2.51 -8.91 -17.53
C ASN A 301 2.89 -9.09 -16.05
N LEU A 302 3.81 -8.28 -15.51
CA LEU A 302 4.18 -8.31 -14.10
C LEU A 302 3.27 -7.45 -13.23
N LYS A 303 2.74 -8.03 -12.16
CA LYS A 303 2.03 -7.32 -11.08
C LYS A 303 2.80 -7.44 -9.77
N LEU A 304 3.03 -6.33 -9.10
CA LEU A 304 3.52 -6.31 -7.73
C LEU A 304 2.38 -6.64 -6.76
N VAL A 305 2.51 -7.75 -6.05
CA VAL A 305 1.47 -8.27 -5.17
C VAL A 305 2.00 -8.63 -3.78
N HIS A 306 1.22 -8.31 -2.75
CA HIS A 306 1.40 -8.85 -1.41
C HIS A 306 1.28 -10.38 -1.44
N ILE A 307 1.98 -11.08 -0.54
CA ILE A 307 2.02 -12.56 -0.54
C ILE A 307 0.63 -13.20 -0.48
N VAL A 308 -0.32 -12.61 0.24
CA VAL A 308 -1.70 -13.12 0.34
C VAL A 308 -2.52 -12.90 -0.94
N CYS A 309 -2.10 -11.97 -1.81
CA CYS A 309 -2.72 -11.72 -3.11
C CYS A 309 -2.06 -12.53 -4.24
N HIS A 310 -0.97 -13.23 -3.96
CA HIS A 310 -0.27 -14.08 -4.90
C HIS A 310 -0.94 -15.46 -4.96
N LYS A 311 -1.83 -15.65 -5.93
CA LYS A 311 -2.53 -16.92 -6.16
C LYS A 311 -1.58 -17.92 -6.80
N LYS A 312 -1.06 -18.88 -6.03
CA LYS A 312 -0.11 -19.91 -6.53
C LYS A 312 -0.73 -20.98 -7.46
N GLY A 313 -2.06 -20.95 -7.63
CA GLY A 313 -2.77 -21.85 -8.56
C GLY A 313 -2.42 -21.54 -10.03
N ALA A 314 -2.94 -22.35 -10.96
CA ALA A 314 -2.81 -22.03 -12.39
C ALA A 314 -3.66 -20.80 -12.73
N HIS A 315 -3.08 -19.87 -13.50
CA HIS A 315 -3.77 -18.65 -13.92
C HIS A 315 -4.67 -18.90 -15.14
N ASN A 316 -4.43 -20.00 -15.87
CA ASN A 316 -5.19 -20.39 -17.08
C ASN A 316 -5.24 -19.28 -18.14
N LEU A 317 -4.21 -18.44 -18.20
CA LEU A 317 -4.02 -17.43 -19.24
C LEU A 317 -3.03 -17.92 -20.29
N LEU A 318 -3.33 -17.64 -21.56
CA LEU A 318 -2.55 -18.04 -22.71
C LEU A 318 -1.82 -16.84 -23.33
N CYS A 319 -0.74 -17.12 -24.05
CA CYS A 319 -0.12 -16.12 -24.91
C CYS A 319 -1.04 -15.77 -26.10
N ASP A 320 -0.98 -14.53 -26.55
CA ASP A 320 -1.74 -14.08 -27.72
C ASP A 320 -1.05 -14.56 -28.99
N ALA A 321 -1.66 -15.54 -29.66
CA ALA A 321 -1.16 -16.15 -30.89
C ALA A 321 -0.87 -15.13 -31.99
N LYS A 322 -1.63 -14.04 -32.09
CA LYS A 322 -1.41 -12.99 -33.10
C LYS A 322 -0.14 -12.19 -32.80
N MET A 323 0.18 -12.02 -31.52
CA MET A 323 1.34 -11.25 -31.08
C MET A 323 2.63 -12.07 -31.11
N ILE A 324 2.55 -13.40 -31.05
CA ILE A 324 3.70 -14.31 -31.19
C ILE A 324 4.35 -14.19 -32.58
N PHE A 325 3.54 -14.07 -33.65
CA PHE A 325 4.01 -14.10 -35.04
C PHE A 325 3.83 -12.77 -35.80
N GLY A 326 3.47 -11.70 -35.10
CA GLY A 326 3.16 -10.39 -35.71
C GLY A 326 4.40 -9.55 -36.04
N GLN A 327 4.40 -8.95 -37.25
CA GLN A 327 5.39 -7.98 -37.70
C GLN A 327 5.54 -6.82 -36.71
N ALA A 328 6.77 -6.35 -36.53
CA ALA A 328 7.11 -5.13 -35.81
C ALA A 328 6.56 -3.89 -36.56
N SER A 329 5.25 -3.66 -36.51
CA SER A 329 4.60 -2.53 -37.16
C SER A 329 3.51 -1.95 -36.26
N ASN A 330 3.89 -1.29 -35.15
CA ASN A 330 3.11 -0.16 -34.57
C ASN A 330 3.71 0.51 -33.30
N GLN A 331 5.04 0.58 -33.11
CA GLN A 331 5.62 1.38 -32.00
C GLN A 331 6.06 2.81 -32.36
N ASN A 332 5.75 3.32 -33.57
CA ASN A 332 6.09 4.70 -33.97
C ASN A 332 4.89 5.66 -34.12
N LYS A 333 3.70 5.32 -33.61
CA LYS A 333 2.55 6.26 -33.61
C LYS A 333 2.44 7.14 -32.35
N GLY A 334 3.19 6.85 -31.29
CA GLY A 334 3.25 7.69 -30.08
C GLY A 334 4.13 8.94 -30.22
N SER A 335 5.24 8.85 -30.96
CA SER A 335 6.22 9.94 -31.08
C SER A 335 5.79 11.06 -32.05
N ARG A 336 5.09 10.72 -33.15
CA ARG A 336 4.68 11.72 -34.16
C ARG A 336 3.53 12.65 -33.74
N LYS A 337 2.72 12.30 -32.73
CA LYS A 337 1.68 13.21 -32.20
C LYS A 337 2.25 14.26 -31.24
N ALA A 338 3.38 13.99 -30.57
CA ALA A 338 4.03 14.95 -29.67
C ALA A 338 4.79 16.05 -30.45
N GLU A 339 5.37 15.71 -31.60
CA GLU A 339 6.10 16.67 -32.44
C GLU A 339 5.20 17.66 -33.19
N LYS A 340 4.00 17.23 -33.63
CA LYS A 340 3.04 18.14 -34.29
C LYS A 340 2.43 19.17 -33.34
N ARG A 341 2.30 18.87 -32.03
CA ARG A 341 1.80 19.85 -31.04
C ARG A 341 2.83 20.91 -30.65
N LYS A 342 4.13 20.63 -30.78
CA LYS A 342 5.20 21.62 -30.52
C LYS A 342 5.43 22.61 -31.67
N ARG A 343 4.93 22.33 -32.88
CA ARG A 343 5.07 23.22 -34.04
C ARG A 343 3.89 24.18 -34.27
N SER A 344 2.79 24.07 -33.51
CA SER A 344 1.67 25.03 -33.60
C SER A 344 1.64 26.06 -32.45
N LEU A 345 2.73 26.18 -31.69
CA LEU A 345 2.88 27.10 -30.56
C LEU A 345 4.21 27.87 -30.67
N LYS A 346 4.51 28.34 -31.89
CA LYS A 346 5.49 29.39 -32.14
C LYS A 346 4.88 30.44 -33.03
#